data_AF-A0AAD7URG8-F1
#
_entry.id   AF-A0AAD7URG8-F1
#
_cell.length_a   1.000
_cell.length_b   1.000
_cell.length_c   1.000
_cell.angle_alpha   90.00
_cell.angle_beta   90.00
_cell.angle_gamma   90.00
#
_symmetry.space_group_name_H-M   'P 1'
#
loop_
_entity.id
_entity.type
_entity.pdbx_description
1 polymer ?
#
loop_
_entity_poly.entity_id
_entity_poly.type
_entity_poly.pdbx_seq_one_letter_code
_entity_poly.pdbx_strand_id
1 'polypeptide(L)'
;MQLLLDFADKTRVVNIAPDASFEELERQVALKTQLAPGEAVLLAEGKPLGKATTSRGLTLGAYGIGAQSLVVVQEKLRGGALLGKPVKGRSKGIDFEEKFMRQREYDAQNQKYQAARNELKAKMEQEKANSRMNRLKIQNQWRKIMRLAKVESLRKGIEILSQNHERDVDRKDAIIQLLDRDLEEAEDQFQMALRSHLQNMDALIDLQDSRLLVSEQEFEQELRTLEADFKAEKEAITRQHAMETQELNDIMAAVEAEEQEREAEAKQEHEQLREEIRNRNLEEINMLRIHLDTQIEQKETDFDAAHLAYLEQTNQCTLEFKFYTKKDQELSKQIEIKIRKIERLQASLHHWRTKLAQNMKECSHRNQQLLEEKNKIQGHFQHLKSRMNRFRQSQARRLTELTQNAHACKAKLGQRIELAERILVLAELARKLETEQEKVIPFEGAANSALQQTADRSTAEWKDQLLEMSSALPGSSKQQQEAAAKLQTSSWTRQGDLVSEWCHLDNFLRKYNKVLLDKLAIEKERERLERENADLQSILKQYFDGVSVNENVMNSENPLLVVNGKLSINQPPPVRSSDEQRLTVVEANHMVETARVNTTYF
;
A
#
# COMPACT_ATOMS: atom_id res chain seq x y z
N MET A 1 -51.17 -10.85 -38.69
CA MET A 1 -52.44 -10.56 -39.39
C MET A 1 -52.68 -11.65 -40.42
N GLN A 2 -53.77 -12.39 -40.27
CA GLN A 2 -54.20 -13.52 -41.11
C GLN A 2 -54.90 -13.03 -42.38
N LEU A 3 -54.61 -13.68 -43.51
CA LEU A 3 -55.58 -13.95 -44.57
C LEU A 3 -55.29 -15.36 -45.11
N LEU A 4 -56.17 -16.29 -44.76
CA LEU A 4 -56.24 -17.66 -45.28
C LEU A 4 -57.08 -17.68 -46.56
N LEU A 5 -56.59 -18.37 -47.58
CA LEU A 5 -57.40 -18.91 -48.67
C LEU A 5 -56.94 -20.37 -48.90
N ASP A 6 -57.77 -21.29 -48.40
CA ASP A 6 -57.62 -22.73 -48.59
C ASP A 6 -57.88 -23.12 -50.06
N PHE A 7 -56.96 -23.87 -50.64
CA PHE A 7 -57.23 -24.76 -51.77
C PHE A 7 -56.84 -26.18 -51.34
N ALA A 8 -57.85 -27.05 -51.36
CA ALA A 8 -57.79 -28.41 -50.82
C ALA A 8 -56.87 -29.37 -51.62
N ASP A 9 -56.28 -30.28 -50.84
CA ASP A 9 -55.91 -31.66 -51.16
C ASP A 9 -54.81 -31.95 -52.18
N LYS A 10 -53.55 -31.96 -51.68
CA LYS A 10 -52.57 -33.08 -51.73
C LYS A 10 -51.16 -32.57 -51.37
N THR A 11 -51.01 -31.98 -50.18
CA THR A 11 -49.71 -31.54 -49.65
C THR A 11 -49.18 -32.54 -48.63
N ARG A 12 -48.01 -33.15 -48.89
CA ARG A 12 -47.32 -34.01 -47.91
C ARG A 12 -46.08 -33.28 -47.41
N VAL A 13 -45.96 -33.14 -46.08
CA VAL A 13 -44.86 -32.44 -45.43
C VAL A 13 -43.74 -33.42 -45.06
N VAL A 14 -42.50 -33.08 -45.38
CA VAL A 14 -41.30 -33.82 -44.98
C VAL A 14 -40.43 -32.87 -44.17
N ASN A 15 -40.11 -33.25 -42.93
CA ASN A 15 -39.24 -32.46 -42.05
C ASN A 15 -37.79 -32.82 -42.34
N ILE A 16 -36.96 -31.82 -42.61
CA ILE A 16 -35.55 -32.01 -42.98
C ILE A 16 -34.70 -31.23 -41.98
N ALA A 17 -33.67 -31.88 -41.43
CA ALA A 17 -32.69 -31.27 -40.54
C ALA A 17 -31.70 -30.38 -41.34
N PRO A 18 -31.17 -29.30 -40.74
CA PRO A 18 -30.37 -28.29 -41.45
C PRO A 18 -29.08 -28.82 -42.10
N ASP A 19 -28.57 -29.97 -41.63
CA ASP A 19 -27.29 -30.55 -42.09
C ASP A 19 -27.46 -31.75 -43.04
N ALA A 20 -28.68 -32.04 -43.50
CA ALA A 20 -28.95 -33.20 -44.33
C ALA A 20 -28.28 -33.11 -45.73
N SER A 21 -27.88 -34.25 -46.28
CA SER A 21 -27.31 -34.38 -47.63
C SER A 21 -28.42 -34.61 -48.67
N PHE A 22 -28.13 -34.29 -49.94
CA PHE A 22 -29.09 -34.46 -51.05
C PHE A 22 -29.57 -35.91 -51.22
N GLU A 23 -28.70 -36.90 -50.97
CA GLU A 23 -29.02 -38.34 -51.04
C GLU A 23 -30.01 -38.79 -49.93
N GLU A 24 -29.97 -38.14 -48.76
CA GLU A 24 -30.87 -38.44 -47.64
C GLU A 24 -32.31 -37.96 -47.93
N LEU A 25 -32.43 -36.81 -48.62
CA LEU A 25 -33.71 -36.24 -49.04
C LEU A 25 -34.37 -37.09 -50.15
N GLU A 26 -33.61 -37.57 -51.13
CA GLU A 26 -34.11 -38.50 -52.15
C GLU A 26 -34.60 -39.83 -51.55
N ARG A 27 -33.87 -40.39 -50.57
CA ARG A 27 -34.28 -41.61 -49.86
C ARG A 27 -35.57 -41.43 -49.08
N GLN A 28 -35.73 -40.32 -48.36
CA GLN A 28 -36.94 -40.06 -47.55
C GLN A 28 -38.17 -39.76 -48.41
N VAL A 29 -37.99 -39.13 -49.58
CA VAL A 29 -39.06 -38.96 -50.57
C VAL A 29 -39.47 -40.31 -51.17
N ALA A 30 -38.52 -41.15 -51.58
CA ALA A 30 -38.79 -42.48 -52.15
C ALA A 30 -39.53 -43.42 -51.16
N LEU A 31 -39.15 -43.40 -49.88
CA LEU A 31 -39.76 -44.23 -48.84
C LEU A 31 -41.23 -43.84 -48.56
N LYS A 32 -41.60 -42.57 -48.76
CA LYS A 32 -42.97 -42.07 -48.55
C LYS A 32 -43.84 -42.04 -49.83
N THR A 33 -43.27 -42.13 -51.03
CA THR A 33 -44.00 -42.10 -52.31
C THR A 33 -44.07 -43.45 -53.04
N GLN A 34 -43.38 -44.49 -52.55
CA GLN A 34 -43.31 -45.83 -53.19
C GLN A 34 -42.76 -45.83 -54.64
N LEU A 35 -41.97 -44.82 -55.02
CA LEU A 35 -41.32 -44.70 -56.34
C LEU A 35 -39.83 -45.07 -56.27
N ALA A 36 -39.29 -45.68 -57.32
CA ALA A 36 -37.88 -46.09 -57.38
C ALA A 36 -36.92 -44.88 -57.52
N PRO A 37 -35.70 -44.92 -56.94
CA PRO A 37 -34.76 -43.81 -57.00
C PRO A 37 -34.33 -43.53 -58.45
N GLY A 38 -34.67 -42.33 -58.96
CA GLY A 38 -34.33 -41.87 -60.32
C GLY A 38 -35.51 -41.42 -61.18
N GLU A 39 -36.77 -41.66 -60.77
CA GLU A 39 -37.96 -41.26 -61.55
C GLU A 39 -38.57 -39.90 -61.14
N ALA A 40 -38.11 -39.30 -60.03
CA ALA A 40 -38.57 -38.00 -59.56
C ALA A 40 -37.55 -36.88 -59.87
N VAL A 41 -38.01 -35.75 -60.42
CA VAL A 41 -37.18 -34.56 -60.67
C VAL A 41 -37.49 -33.51 -59.60
N LEU A 42 -36.51 -33.22 -58.75
CA LEU A 42 -36.64 -32.22 -57.68
C LEU A 42 -36.36 -30.81 -58.21
N LEU A 43 -37.30 -29.89 -57.94
CA LEU A 43 -37.24 -28.50 -58.37
C LEU A 43 -37.25 -27.59 -57.14
N ALA A 44 -36.29 -26.67 -57.04
CA ALA A 44 -36.29 -25.58 -56.07
C ALA A 44 -36.50 -24.26 -56.82
N GLU A 45 -37.53 -23.48 -56.41
CA GLU A 45 -37.92 -22.21 -57.05
C GLU A 45 -38.02 -22.26 -58.59
N GLY A 46 -38.46 -23.39 -59.14
CA GLY A 46 -38.69 -23.57 -60.57
C GLY A 46 -37.45 -23.85 -61.43
N LYS A 47 -36.28 -24.11 -60.83
CA LYS A 47 -35.08 -24.60 -61.55
C LYS A 47 -34.79 -26.07 -61.21
N PRO A 48 -34.39 -26.91 -62.20
CA PRO A 48 -33.93 -28.27 -61.94
C PRO A 48 -32.64 -28.24 -61.14
N LEU A 49 -32.65 -28.87 -59.97
CA LEU A 49 -31.44 -29.27 -59.27
C LEU A 49 -30.72 -30.28 -60.19
N GLY A 50 -29.45 -30.02 -60.50
CA GLY A 50 -28.72 -30.64 -61.62
C GLY A 50 -28.70 -32.16 -61.60
N LYS A 51 -28.59 -32.77 -62.78
CA LYS A 51 -28.48 -34.23 -62.96
C LYS A 51 -27.28 -34.79 -62.17
N ALA A 52 -27.46 -35.99 -61.64
CA ALA A 52 -26.69 -36.70 -60.61
C ALA A 52 -25.19 -37.00 -60.86
N THR A 53 -24.42 -36.13 -61.53
CA THR A 53 -22.99 -36.38 -61.80
C THR A 53 -22.03 -35.23 -61.46
N THR A 54 -22.49 -34.13 -60.85
CA THR A 54 -21.60 -32.97 -60.57
C THR A 54 -21.64 -32.44 -59.12
N SER A 55 -22.22 -33.17 -58.16
CA SER A 55 -22.37 -32.67 -56.78
C SER A 55 -22.17 -33.77 -55.73
N ARG A 56 -20.95 -34.29 -55.60
CA ARG A 56 -20.53 -34.95 -54.36
C ARG A 56 -19.98 -33.89 -53.41
N GLY A 57 -20.70 -33.60 -52.33
CA GLY A 57 -20.18 -32.89 -51.15
C GLY A 57 -20.81 -31.54 -50.78
N LEU A 58 -21.96 -31.14 -51.35
CA LEU A 58 -22.64 -29.88 -50.97
C LEU A 58 -23.88 -30.15 -50.13
N THR A 59 -24.03 -29.45 -49.00
CA THR A 59 -25.16 -29.55 -48.06
C THR A 59 -26.35 -28.71 -48.52
N LEU A 60 -27.57 -29.08 -48.10
CA LEU A 60 -28.83 -28.44 -48.51
C LEU A 60 -28.89 -26.94 -48.18
N GLY A 61 -28.13 -26.48 -47.18
CA GLY A 61 -28.00 -25.05 -46.84
C GLY A 61 -27.37 -24.19 -47.94
N ALA A 62 -26.50 -24.75 -48.80
CA ALA A 62 -25.88 -24.01 -49.91
C ALA A 62 -26.88 -23.60 -51.01
N TYR A 63 -28.06 -24.24 -51.03
CA TYR A 63 -29.17 -23.92 -51.95
C TYR A 63 -30.27 -23.07 -51.27
N GLY A 64 -30.04 -22.58 -50.05
CA GLY A 64 -30.98 -21.70 -49.34
C GLY A 64 -32.21 -22.43 -48.76
N ILE A 65 -32.12 -23.75 -48.57
CA ILE A 65 -33.21 -24.59 -48.06
C ILE A 65 -32.96 -24.84 -46.57
N GLY A 66 -33.84 -24.34 -45.70
CA GLY A 66 -33.75 -24.46 -44.23
C GLY A 66 -35.03 -24.99 -43.57
N ALA A 67 -35.09 -24.96 -42.23
CA ALA A 67 -36.14 -25.62 -41.43
C ALA A 67 -37.59 -25.14 -41.69
N GLN A 68 -37.79 -24.05 -42.42
CA GLN A 68 -39.11 -23.48 -42.75
C GLN A 68 -39.47 -23.56 -44.24
N SER A 69 -38.68 -24.25 -45.07
CA SER A 69 -38.98 -24.38 -46.51
C SER A 69 -40.03 -25.45 -46.78
N LEU A 70 -41.08 -25.10 -47.53
CA LEU A 70 -42.16 -26.00 -47.92
C LEU A 70 -41.83 -26.65 -49.27
N VAL A 71 -41.63 -27.97 -49.31
CA VAL A 71 -41.37 -28.72 -50.56
C VAL A 71 -42.68 -29.29 -51.10
N VAL A 72 -43.05 -28.91 -52.34
CA VAL A 72 -44.28 -29.36 -53.00
C VAL A 72 -43.95 -30.33 -54.13
N VAL A 73 -44.50 -31.55 -54.06
CA VAL A 73 -44.33 -32.58 -55.10
C VAL A 73 -45.55 -32.57 -56.03
N GLN A 74 -45.35 -32.34 -57.32
CA GLN A 74 -46.41 -32.38 -58.33
C GLN A 74 -46.29 -33.63 -59.21
N GLU A 75 -47.29 -34.52 -59.14
CA GLU A 75 -47.43 -35.65 -60.07
C GLU A 75 -48.06 -35.17 -61.39
N LYS A 76 -47.44 -35.48 -62.53
CA LYS A 76 -48.05 -35.30 -63.86
C LYS A 76 -48.61 -36.63 -64.36
N LEU A 77 -49.92 -36.79 -64.28
CA LEU A 77 -50.66 -37.82 -65.02
C LEU A 77 -50.60 -37.52 -66.53
N ARG A 78 -50.08 -38.46 -67.32
CA ARG A 78 -50.32 -38.54 -68.77
C ARG A 78 -51.58 -39.38 -69.00
N GLY A 79 -52.60 -38.78 -69.59
CA GLY A 79 -53.79 -39.43 -70.16
C GLY A 79 -54.55 -38.36 -70.95
N GLY A 80 -55.07 -38.57 -72.16
CA GLY A 80 -55.54 -39.81 -72.76
C GLY A 80 -57.04 -39.67 -73.00
N ALA A 81 -57.41 -39.46 -74.27
CA ALA A 81 -58.68 -39.74 -74.99
C ALA A 81 -60.05 -39.60 -74.31
N LEU A 82 -61.06 -39.21 -75.10
CA LEU A 82 -62.30 -39.97 -75.40
C LEU A 82 -63.23 -39.06 -76.23
N LEU A 83 -63.54 -39.42 -77.48
CA LEU A 83 -64.56 -40.38 -77.96
C LEU A 83 -65.99 -39.81 -77.93
N GLY A 84 -66.57 -39.77 -79.14
CA GLY A 84 -68.00 -39.61 -79.40
C GLY A 84 -68.30 -39.88 -80.87
N LYS A 85 -68.41 -41.15 -81.25
CA LYS A 85 -69.21 -41.65 -82.40
C LYS A 85 -70.51 -42.25 -81.80
N PRO A 86 -71.52 -42.78 -82.53
CA PRO A 86 -71.89 -42.81 -83.98
C PRO A 86 -73.38 -42.35 -84.19
N VAL A 87 -74.06 -42.33 -85.35
CA VAL A 87 -74.73 -43.43 -86.13
C VAL A 87 -75.57 -42.70 -87.21
N LYS A 88 -75.36 -42.80 -88.53
CA LYS A 88 -75.81 -43.78 -89.55
C LYS A 88 -77.33 -44.10 -89.58
N GLY A 89 -78.10 -43.36 -90.39
CA GLY A 89 -79.47 -43.72 -90.81
C GLY A 89 -79.65 -43.48 -92.31
N ARG A 90 -80.05 -44.54 -93.03
CA ARG A 90 -80.18 -44.64 -94.49
C ARG A 90 -81.65 -44.87 -94.81
N SER A 91 -82.30 -43.99 -95.59
CA SER A 91 -83.48 -44.35 -96.41
C SER A 91 -83.79 -43.25 -97.43
N LYS A 92 -84.46 -43.67 -98.49
CA LYS A 92 -84.49 -43.09 -99.85
C LYS A 92 -85.64 -42.10 -100.04
N GLY A 93 -85.45 -41.20 -101.03
CA GLY A 93 -86.49 -40.86 -102.00
C GLY A 93 -86.87 -39.38 -102.07
N ILE A 94 -86.36 -38.70 -103.11
CA ILE A 94 -87.01 -37.61 -103.89
C ILE A 94 -87.09 -36.26 -103.12
N ASP A 95 -86.61 -35.07 -103.55
CA ASP A 95 -86.37 -34.41 -104.84
C ASP A 95 -84.99 -33.71 -104.89
N PHE A 96 -84.33 -33.71 -106.05
CA PHE A 96 -83.00 -33.15 -106.31
C PHE A 96 -83.08 -31.82 -107.08
N GLU A 97 -83.00 -30.67 -106.40
CA GLU A 97 -82.40 -29.43 -106.97
C GLU A 97 -82.14 -28.30 -105.95
N GLU A 98 -82.82 -28.28 -104.79
CA GLU A 98 -82.63 -27.23 -103.77
C GLU A 98 -81.49 -27.47 -102.76
N LYS A 99 -80.91 -28.68 -102.70
CA LYS A 99 -79.91 -29.08 -101.67
C LYS A 99 -78.46 -28.72 -102.00
N PHE A 100 -78.11 -28.61 -103.30
CA PHE A 100 -76.74 -28.33 -103.74
C PHE A 100 -76.33 -26.86 -103.55
N MET A 101 -77.27 -25.92 -103.65
CA MET A 101 -77.01 -24.49 -103.45
C MET A 101 -76.79 -24.15 -101.97
N ARG A 102 -77.62 -24.69 -101.07
CA ARG A 102 -77.45 -24.54 -99.61
C ARG A 102 -76.13 -25.12 -99.08
N GLN A 103 -75.59 -26.17 -99.71
CA GLN A 103 -74.34 -26.79 -99.26
C GLN A 103 -73.10 -26.00 -99.70
N ARG A 104 -73.10 -25.40 -100.90
CA ARG A 104 -72.07 -24.44 -101.31
C ARG A 104 -72.10 -23.14 -100.51
N GLU A 105 -73.30 -22.66 -100.18
CA GLU A 105 -73.46 -21.49 -99.30
C GLU A 105 -72.95 -21.80 -97.89
N TYR A 106 -73.26 -22.97 -97.34
CA TYR A 106 -72.75 -23.41 -96.04
C TYR A 106 -71.22 -23.55 -96.03
N ASP A 107 -70.63 -24.14 -97.07
CA ASP A 107 -69.17 -24.31 -97.18
C ASP A 107 -68.44 -22.98 -97.42
N ALA A 108 -69.01 -22.08 -98.22
CA ALA A 108 -68.49 -20.72 -98.43
C ALA A 108 -68.59 -19.87 -97.14
N GLN A 109 -69.66 -20.03 -96.37
CA GLN A 109 -69.85 -19.38 -95.08
C GLN A 109 -68.89 -19.96 -94.03
N ASN A 110 -68.61 -21.26 -94.07
CA ASN A 110 -67.62 -21.91 -93.20
C ASN A 110 -66.18 -21.51 -93.56
N GLN A 111 -65.84 -21.35 -94.84
CA GLN A 111 -64.55 -20.82 -95.26
C GLN A 111 -64.35 -19.36 -94.83
N LYS A 112 -65.38 -18.52 -94.96
CA LYS A 112 -65.36 -17.15 -94.42
C LYS A 112 -65.19 -17.15 -92.90
N TYR A 113 -65.87 -18.06 -92.19
CA TYR A 113 -65.73 -18.22 -90.74
C TYR A 113 -64.32 -18.71 -90.33
N GLN A 114 -63.73 -19.65 -91.07
CA GLN A 114 -62.37 -20.12 -90.82
C GLN A 114 -61.31 -19.06 -91.16
N ALA A 115 -61.50 -18.29 -92.24
CA ALA A 115 -60.64 -17.17 -92.59
C ALA A 115 -60.69 -16.09 -91.50
N ALA A 116 -61.90 -15.70 -91.05
CA ALA A 116 -62.07 -14.77 -89.94
C ALA A 116 -61.47 -15.30 -88.63
N ARG A 117 -61.60 -16.60 -88.34
CA ARG A 117 -61.00 -17.25 -87.16
C ARG A 117 -59.47 -17.29 -87.23
N ASN A 118 -58.90 -17.50 -88.41
CA ASN A 118 -57.45 -17.50 -88.61
C ASN A 118 -56.87 -16.09 -88.54
N GLU A 119 -57.59 -15.08 -89.06
CA GLU A 119 -57.22 -13.67 -88.88
C GLU A 119 -57.27 -13.27 -87.40
N LEU A 120 -58.29 -13.72 -86.66
CA LEU A 120 -58.41 -13.45 -85.23
C LEU A 120 -57.33 -14.19 -84.42
N LYS A 121 -56.95 -15.41 -84.83
CA LYS A 121 -55.78 -16.11 -84.27
C LYS A 121 -54.47 -15.40 -84.58
N ALA A 122 -54.27 -14.91 -85.80
CA ALA A 122 -53.07 -14.16 -86.17
C ALA A 122 -52.95 -12.85 -85.37
N LYS A 123 -54.07 -12.13 -85.17
CA LYS A 123 -54.14 -10.96 -84.28
C LYS A 123 -53.83 -11.33 -82.83
N MET A 124 -54.36 -12.45 -82.32
CA MET A 124 -54.05 -12.95 -80.97
C MET A 124 -52.58 -13.35 -80.81
N GLU A 125 -51.97 -13.97 -81.82
CA GLU A 125 -50.55 -14.34 -81.81
C GLU A 125 -49.65 -13.11 -81.88
N GLN A 126 -50.02 -12.12 -82.70
CA GLN A 126 -49.35 -10.82 -82.76
C GLN A 126 -49.47 -10.07 -81.42
N GLU A 127 -50.65 -10.10 -80.79
CA GLU A 127 -50.86 -9.52 -79.46
C GLU A 127 -50.06 -10.26 -78.39
N LYS A 128 -49.98 -11.60 -78.44
CA LYS A 128 -49.12 -12.40 -77.54
C LYS A 128 -47.64 -12.10 -77.75
N ALA A 129 -47.18 -11.95 -79.00
CA ALA A 129 -45.81 -11.59 -79.32
C ALA A 129 -45.49 -10.17 -78.82
N ASN A 130 -46.39 -9.21 -79.04
CA ASN A 130 -46.28 -7.84 -78.54
C ASN A 130 -46.30 -7.79 -77.00
N SER A 131 -47.15 -8.59 -76.36
CA SER A 131 -47.21 -8.71 -74.88
C SER A 131 -45.92 -9.31 -74.31
N ARG A 132 -45.34 -10.32 -74.97
CA ARG A 132 -44.03 -10.88 -74.59
C ARG A 132 -42.91 -9.85 -74.74
N MET A 133 -42.87 -9.14 -75.87
CA MET A 133 -41.88 -8.08 -76.11
C MET A 133 -42.05 -6.93 -75.10
N ASN A 134 -43.28 -6.49 -74.84
CA ASN A 134 -43.56 -5.45 -73.85
C ASN A 134 -43.19 -5.90 -72.44
N ARG A 135 -43.46 -7.17 -72.06
CA ARG A 135 -43.00 -7.72 -70.78
C ARG A 135 -41.48 -7.69 -70.65
N LEU A 136 -40.72 -8.04 -71.70
CA LEU A 136 -39.26 -7.96 -71.70
C LEU A 136 -38.76 -6.51 -71.60
N LYS A 137 -39.39 -5.58 -72.32
CA LYS A 137 -39.07 -4.14 -72.21
C LYS A 137 -39.33 -3.61 -70.80
N ILE A 138 -40.47 -3.96 -70.22
CA ILE A 138 -40.85 -3.61 -68.84
C ILE A 138 -39.86 -4.23 -67.85
N GLN A 139 -39.52 -5.51 -67.97
CA GLN A 139 -38.52 -6.16 -67.10
C GLN A 139 -37.13 -5.52 -67.23
N ASN A 140 -36.71 -5.14 -68.43
CA ASN A 140 -35.44 -4.45 -68.63
C ASN A 140 -35.45 -3.05 -68.01
N GLN A 141 -36.55 -2.31 -68.13
CA GLN A 141 -36.74 -1.03 -67.46
C GLN A 141 -36.73 -1.20 -65.94
N TRP A 142 -37.46 -2.18 -65.39
CA TRP A 142 -37.43 -2.49 -63.95
C TRP A 142 -36.04 -2.88 -63.46
N ARG A 143 -35.27 -3.68 -64.21
CA ARG A 143 -33.87 -3.99 -63.86
C ARG A 143 -32.99 -2.75 -63.87
N LYS A 144 -33.23 -1.79 -64.76
CA LYS A 144 -32.50 -0.52 -64.76
C LYS A 144 -32.86 0.30 -63.51
N ILE A 145 -34.15 0.44 -63.21
CA ILE A 145 -34.65 1.15 -62.02
C ILE A 145 -34.14 0.51 -60.73
N MET A 146 -34.25 -0.81 -60.57
CA MET A 146 -33.77 -1.54 -59.40
C MET A 146 -32.26 -1.44 -59.22
N ARG A 147 -31.49 -1.46 -60.32
CA ARG A 147 -30.03 -1.24 -60.24
C ARG A 147 -29.71 0.17 -59.79
N LEU A 148 -30.37 1.19 -60.34
CA LEU A 148 -30.17 2.57 -59.92
C LEU A 148 -30.53 2.76 -58.44
N ALA A 149 -31.69 2.23 -58.00
CA ALA A 149 -32.10 2.28 -56.61
C ALA A 149 -31.11 1.55 -55.67
N LYS A 150 -30.59 0.39 -56.09
CA LYS A 150 -29.58 -0.33 -55.30
C LYS A 150 -28.24 0.40 -55.25
N VAL A 151 -27.80 0.99 -56.36
CA VAL A 151 -26.58 1.82 -56.40
C VAL A 151 -26.73 3.04 -55.50
N GLU A 152 -27.89 3.69 -55.49
CA GLU A 152 -28.14 4.83 -54.62
C GLU A 152 -28.18 4.42 -53.13
N SER A 153 -28.83 3.29 -52.81
CA SER A 153 -28.80 2.71 -51.46
C SER A 153 -27.39 2.36 -51.00
N LEU A 154 -26.54 1.80 -51.88
CA LEU A 154 -25.15 1.49 -51.54
C LEU A 154 -24.30 2.75 -51.36
N ARG A 155 -24.52 3.81 -52.17
CA ARG A 155 -23.85 5.10 -51.99
C ARG A 155 -24.18 5.72 -50.63
N LYS A 156 -25.47 5.72 -50.25
CA LYS A 156 -25.91 6.16 -48.91
C LYS A 156 -25.28 5.31 -47.81
N GLY A 157 -25.15 4.00 -48.02
CA GLY A 157 -24.46 3.10 -47.07
C GLY A 157 -22.97 3.42 -46.91
N ILE A 158 -22.26 3.72 -48.00
CA ILE A 158 -20.85 4.14 -47.98
C ILE A 158 -20.70 5.49 -47.25
N GLU A 159 -21.61 6.42 -47.50
CA GLU A 159 -21.63 7.73 -46.84
C GLU A 159 -21.83 7.60 -45.32
N ILE A 160 -22.80 6.78 -44.89
CA ILE A 160 -23.00 6.49 -43.46
C ILE A 160 -21.77 5.83 -42.84
N LEU A 161 -21.13 4.89 -43.55
CA LEU A 161 -19.91 4.25 -43.07
C LEU A 161 -18.74 5.24 -42.95
N SER A 162 -18.60 6.16 -43.92
CA SER A 162 -17.60 7.23 -43.90
C SER A 162 -17.81 8.16 -42.71
N GLN A 163 -19.04 8.61 -42.49
CA GLN A 163 -19.37 9.47 -41.33
C GLN A 163 -19.12 8.77 -40.00
N ASN A 164 -19.43 7.47 -39.91
CA ASN A 164 -19.12 6.69 -38.71
C ASN A 164 -17.61 6.56 -38.50
N HIS A 165 -16.84 6.34 -39.58
CA HIS A 165 -15.39 6.27 -39.51
C HIS A 165 -14.77 7.61 -39.06
N GLU A 166 -15.21 8.74 -39.62
CA GLU A 166 -14.77 10.08 -39.20
C GLU A 166 -15.03 10.31 -37.71
N ARG A 167 -16.23 9.98 -37.22
CA ARG A 167 -16.56 10.09 -35.79
C ARG A 167 -15.66 9.21 -34.92
N ASP A 168 -15.31 8.02 -35.38
CA ASP A 168 -14.42 7.14 -34.63
C ASP A 168 -12.97 7.62 -34.67
N VAL A 169 -12.53 8.28 -35.75
CA VAL A 169 -11.25 8.97 -35.82
C VAL A 169 -11.23 10.15 -34.85
N ASP A 170 -12.23 11.02 -34.88
CA ASP A 170 -12.32 12.18 -33.96
C ASP A 170 -12.29 11.75 -32.48
N ARG A 171 -12.99 10.66 -32.14
CA ARG A 171 -12.96 10.08 -30.78
C ARG A 171 -11.57 9.58 -30.41
N LYS A 172 -10.89 8.90 -31.33
CA LYS A 172 -9.54 8.38 -31.08
C LYS A 172 -8.54 9.53 -30.96
N ASP A 173 -8.64 10.55 -31.79
CA ASP A 173 -7.79 11.74 -31.72
C ASP A 173 -8.01 12.50 -30.41
N ALA A 174 -9.26 12.62 -29.94
CA ALA A 174 -9.55 13.19 -28.61
C ALA A 174 -8.94 12.37 -27.47
N ILE A 175 -8.95 11.03 -27.57
CA ILE A 175 -8.28 10.15 -26.59
C ILE A 175 -6.76 10.33 -26.64
N ILE A 176 -6.17 10.43 -27.84
CA ILE A 176 -4.72 10.65 -28.00
C ILE A 176 -4.33 11.98 -27.36
N GLN A 177 -5.05 13.07 -27.63
CA GLN A 177 -4.78 14.37 -27.02
C GLN A 177 -4.88 14.34 -25.49
N LEU A 178 -5.86 13.59 -24.95
CA LEU A 178 -5.99 13.42 -23.50
C LEU A 178 -4.81 12.62 -22.93
N LEU A 179 -4.39 11.55 -23.61
CA LEU A 179 -3.23 10.76 -23.20
C LEU A 179 -1.92 11.55 -23.28
N ASP A 180 -1.73 12.39 -24.30
CA ASP A 180 -0.56 13.26 -24.42
C ASP A 180 -0.51 14.26 -23.25
N ARG A 181 -1.65 14.86 -22.91
CA ARG A 181 -1.76 15.75 -21.74
C ARG A 181 -1.48 15.02 -20.43
N ASP A 182 -2.03 13.82 -20.26
CA ASP A 182 -1.79 13.01 -19.06
C ASP A 182 -0.31 12.58 -18.96
N LEU A 183 0.38 12.37 -20.09
CA LEU A 183 1.83 12.12 -20.12
C LEU A 183 2.63 13.36 -19.71
N GLU A 184 2.28 14.55 -20.21
CA GLU A 184 2.89 15.81 -19.81
C GLU A 184 2.70 16.07 -18.30
N GLU A 185 1.47 15.90 -17.79
CA GLU A 185 1.17 16.03 -16.36
C GLU A 185 1.99 15.04 -15.50
N ALA A 186 2.13 13.79 -15.95
CA ALA A 186 2.94 12.79 -15.27
C ALA A 186 4.43 13.13 -15.29
N GLU A 187 4.95 13.67 -16.39
CA GLU A 187 6.34 14.11 -16.50
C GLU A 187 6.61 15.30 -15.57
N ASP A 188 5.73 16.29 -15.53
CA ASP A 188 5.85 17.45 -14.63
C ASP A 188 5.83 17.03 -13.16
N GLN A 189 4.93 16.10 -12.79
CA GLN A 189 4.89 15.52 -11.45
C GLN A 189 6.19 14.79 -11.12
N PHE A 190 6.73 14.00 -12.05
CA PHE A 190 8.00 13.31 -11.86
C PHE A 190 9.16 14.30 -11.68
N GLN A 191 9.24 15.34 -12.52
CA GLN A 191 10.28 16.36 -12.39
C GLN A 191 10.16 17.13 -11.07
N MET A 192 8.94 17.46 -10.63
CA MET A 192 8.70 18.12 -9.35
C MET A 192 9.09 17.23 -8.16
N ALA A 193 8.72 15.94 -8.20
CA ALA A 193 9.13 14.96 -7.20
C ALA A 193 10.65 14.79 -7.17
N LEU A 194 11.31 14.74 -8.33
CA LEU A 194 12.76 14.66 -8.43
C LEU A 194 13.45 15.89 -7.84
N ARG A 195 12.99 17.11 -8.19
CA ARG A 195 13.52 18.35 -7.62
C ARG A 195 13.35 18.38 -6.09
N SER A 196 12.19 17.98 -5.58
CA SER A 196 11.95 17.88 -4.14
C SER A 196 12.85 16.83 -3.49
N HIS A 197 13.04 15.66 -4.11
CA HIS A 197 13.92 14.62 -3.60
C HIS A 197 15.38 15.09 -3.54
N LEU A 198 15.87 15.76 -4.59
CA LEU A 198 17.22 16.31 -4.62
C LEU A 198 17.40 17.38 -3.53
N GLN A 199 16.45 18.29 -3.34
CA GLN A 199 16.49 19.27 -2.25
C GLN A 199 16.51 18.61 -0.86
N ASN A 200 15.75 17.52 -0.69
CA ASN A 200 15.78 16.76 0.56
C ASN A 200 17.12 16.04 0.77
N MET A 201 17.74 15.55 -0.30
CA MET A 201 19.07 14.94 -0.26
C MET A 201 20.14 15.99 0.08
N ASP A 202 20.08 17.18 -0.52
CA ASP A 202 20.98 18.29 -0.22
C ASP A 202 20.84 18.70 1.27
N ALA A 203 19.61 18.82 1.77
CA ALA A 203 19.37 19.11 3.19
C ALA A 203 19.91 18.01 4.12
N LEU A 204 19.87 16.74 3.70
CA LEU A 204 20.43 15.63 4.46
C LEU A 204 21.97 15.67 4.45
N ILE A 205 22.57 16.04 3.32
CA ILE A 205 24.02 16.24 3.18
C ILE A 205 24.46 17.39 4.09
N ASP A 206 23.79 18.54 4.04
CA ASP A 206 24.09 19.69 4.91
C ASP A 206 23.99 19.33 6.40
N LEU A 207 22.96 18.56 6.78
CA LEU A 207 22.82 18.06 8.15
C LEU A 207 24.00 17.15 8.52
N GLN A 208 24.40 16.26 7.63
CA GLN A 208 25.50 15.34 7.88
C GLN A 208 26.84 16.07 7.96
N ASP A 209 27.07 17.06 7.10
CA ASP A 209 28.27 17.90 7.10
C ASP A 209 28.34 18.75 8.38
N SER A 210 27.23 19.32 8.82
CA SER A 210 27.18 20.06 10.10
C SER A 210 27.50 19.15 11.29
N ARG A 211 27.00 17.92 11.29
CA ARG A 211 27.29 16.93 12.33
C ARG A 211 28.74 16.48 12.30
N LEU A 212 29.31 16.25 11.12
CA LEU A 212 30.72 15.91 10.95
C LEU A 212 31.60 17.05 11.45
N LEU A 213 31.30 18.30 11.06
CA LEU A 213 32.05 19.47 11.50
C LEU A 213 32.03 19.63 13.03
N VAL A 214 30.87 19.45 13.68
CA VAL A 214 30.78 19.48 15.15
C VAL A 214 31.61 18.36 15.76
N SER A 215 31.52 17.15 15.22
CA SER A 215 32.30 16.01 15.71
C SER A 215 33.81 16.25 15.55
N GLU A 216 34.25 16.78 14.41
CA GLU A 216 35.65 17.14 14.16
C GLU A 216 36.12 18.23 15.14
N GLN A 217 35.29 19.25 15.39
CA GLN A 217 35.59 20.29 16.36
C GLN A 217 35.71 19.73 17.79
N GLU A 218 34.80 18.84 18.20
CA GLU A 218 34.86 18.17 19.49
C GLU A 218 36.14 17.32 19.60
N PHE A 219 36.46 16.52 18.57
CA PHE A 219 37.69 15.74 18.54
C PHE A 219 38.95 16.60 18.60
N GLU A 220 39.01 17.70 17.85
CA GLU A 220 40.13 18.64 17.90
C GLU A 220 40.26 19.31 19.27
N GLN A 221 39.14 19.68 19.90
CA GLN A 221 39.15 20.25 21.24
C GLN A 221 39.67 19.23 22.25
N GLU A 222 39.14 18.00 22.22
CA GLU A 222 39.62 16.91 23.07
C GLU A 222 41.12 16.67 22.87
N LEU A 223 41.59 16.60 21.61
CA LEU A 223 43.01 16.44 21.30
C LEU A 223 43.85 17.59 21.88
N ARG A 224 43.42 18.84 21.71
CA ARG A 224 44.13 20.01 22.25
C ARG A 224 44.17 20.01 23.77
N THR A 225 43.07 19.65 24.43
CA THR A 225 43.04 19.54 25.90
C THR A 225 43.98 18.44 26.39
N LEU A 226 43.95 17.27 25.74
CA LEU A 226 44.81 16.15 26.07
C LEU A 226 46.29 16.48 25.85
N GLU A 227 46.63 17.14 24.74
CA GLU A 227 47.98 17.63 24.49
C GLU A 227 48.44 18.65 25.53
N ALA A 228 47.56 19.57 25.95
CA ALA A 228 47.88 20.56 26.97
C ALA A 228 48.12 19.89 28.33
N ASP A 229 47.29 18.92 28.70
CA ASP A 229 47.44 18.15 29.93
C ASP A 229 48.74 17.34 29.93
N PHE A 230 49.07 16.64 28.84
CA PHE A 230 50.34 15.91 28.71
C PHE A 230 51.55 16.84 28.74
N LYS A 231 51.48 18.02 28.11
CA LYS A 231 52.56 19.02 28.18
C LYS A 231 52.73 19.52 29.61
N ALA A 232 51.64 19.83 30.31
CA ALA A 232 51.66 20.27 31.70
C ALA A 232 52.21 19.20 32.65
N GLU A 233 51.79 17.94 32.48
CA GLU A 233 52.30 16.80 33.25
C GLU A 233 53.79 16.58 32.98
N LYS A 234 54.21 16.59 31.71
CA LYS A 234 55.62 16.49 31.34
C LYS A 234 56.44 17.61 31.97
N GLU A 235 55.98 18.85 31.90
CA GLU A 235 56.66 19.97 32.54
C GLU A 235 56.74 19.82 34.05
N ALA A 236 55.68 19.37 34.72
CA ALA A 236 55.68 19.12 36.15
C ALA A 236 56.71 18.03 36.52
N ILE A 237 56.74 16.91 35.79
CA ILE A 237 57.71 15.83 36.01
C ILE A 237 59.14 16.34 35.78
N THR A 238 59.40 17.08 34.70
CA THR A 238 60.73 17.61 34.43
C THR A 238 61.19 18.63 35.48
N ARG A 239 60.28 19.47 35.98
CA ARG A 239 60.55 20.42 37.06
C ARG A 239 60.85 19.68 38.36
N GLN A 240 60.04 18.68 38.72
CA GLN A 240 60.27 17.87 39.91
C GLN A 240 61.62 17.15 39.82
N HIS A 241 61.90 16.48 38.70
CA HIS A 241 63.18 15.81 38.48
C HIS A 241 64.37 16.79 38.57
N ALA A 242 64.24 18.00 38.00
CA ALA A 242 65.28 19.03 38.09
C ALA A 242 65.51 19.48 39.54
N MET A 243 64.44 19.67 40.33
CA MET A 243 64.54 20.00 41.75
C MET A 243 65.21 18.86 42.53
N GLU A 244 64.77 17.62 42.36
CA GLU A 244 65.38 16.45 43.03
C GLU A 244 66.86 16.28 42.65
N THR A 245 67.20 16.49 41.38
CA THR A 245 68.61 16.44 40.92
C THR A 245 69.43 17.56 41.56
N GLN A 246 68.88 18.77 41.68
CA GLN A 246 69.54 19.88 42.33
C GLN A 246 69.74 19.62 43.83
N GLU A 247 68.72 19.12 44.53
CA GLU A 247 68.82 18.74 45.94
C GLU A 247 69.90 17.68 46.17
N LEU A 248 69.98 16.66 45.30
CA LEU A 248 71.03 15.65 45.37
C LEU A 248 72.43 16.24 45.15
N ASN A 249 72.57 17.16 44.18
CA ASN A 249 73.84 17.85 43.93
C ASN A 249 74.24 18.75 45.11
N ASP A 250 73.28 19.43 45.74
CA ASP A 250 73.53 20.28 46.91
C ASP A 250 73.95 19.44 48.12
N ILE A 251 73.31 18.28 48.34
CA ILE A 251 73.73 17.31 49.37
C ILE A 251 75.14 16.78 49.08
N MET A 252 75.43 16.41 47.83
CA MET A 252 76.77 15.96 47.43
C MET A 252 77.82 17.05 47.71
N ALA A 253 77.56 18.29 47.31
CA ALA A 253 78.46 19.41 47.56
C ALA A 253 78.66 19.69 49.06
N ALA A 254 77.61 19.58 49.87
CA ALA A 254 77.70 19.72 51.32
C ALA A 254 78.54 18.60 51.96
N VAL A 255 78.35 17.35 51.53
CA VAL A 255 79.15 16.21 52.00
C VAL A 255 80.61 16.34 51.56
N GLU A 256 80.87 16.75 50.32
CA GLU A 256 82.23 17.01 49.83
C GLU A 256 82.92 18.12 50.63
N ALA A 257 82.21 19.19 50.98
CA ALA A 257 82.73 20.26 51.82
C ALA A 257 83.03 19.78 53.25
N GLU A 258 82.14 18.99 53.86
CA GLU A 258 82.36 18.42 55.19
C GLU A 258 83.55 17.44 55.22
N GLU A 259 83.70 16.60 54.20
CA GLU A 259 84.86 15.71 54.07
C GLU A 259 86.16 16.51 53.87
N GLN A 260 86.14 17.59 53.08
CA GLN A 260 87.29 18.49 52.94
C GLN A 260 87.66 19.18 54.25
N GLU A 261 86.67 19.64 55.02
CA GLU A 261 86.89 20.23 56.35
C GLU A 261 87.47 19.20 57.31
N ARG A 262 86.91 17.98 57.37
CA ARG A 262 87.48 16.87 58.17
C ARG A 262 88.90 16.52 57.75
N GLU A 263 89.21 16.52 56.45
CA GLU A 263 90.56 16.29 55.97
C GLU A 263 91.51 17.42 56.40
N ALA A 264 91.05 18.68 56.37
CA ALA A 264 91.83 19.84 56.81
C ALA A 264 92.06 19.82 58.33
N GLU A 265 91.04 19.51 59.13
CA GLU A 265 91.14 19.31 60.58
C GLU A 265 92.13 18.20 60.91
N ALA A 266 92.02 17.03 60.28
CA ALA A 266 92.95 15.92 60.50
C ALA A 266 94.40 16.29 60.14
N LYS A 267 94.62 17.07 59.07
CA LYS A 267 95.95 17.61 58.71
C LYS A 267 96.44 18.59 59.77
N GLN A 268 95.58 19.50 60.24
CA GLN A 268 95.92 20.49 61.25
C GLN A 268 96.24 19.83 62.60
N GLU A 269 95.43 18.86 63.04
CA GLU A 269 95.68 18.07 64.24
C GLU A 269 97.01 17.32 64.14
N HIS A 270 97.31 16.71 62.99
CA HIS A 270 98.60 16.06 62.76
C HIS A 270 99.77 17.06 62.83
N GLU A 271 99.62 18.27 62.29
CA GLU A 271 100.62 19.33 62.41
C GLU A 271 100.80 19.82 63.84
N GLN A 272 99.70 20.01 64.58
CA GLN A 272 99.72 20.37 66.00
C GLN A 272 100.42 19.29 66.83
N LEU A 273 100.05 18.01 66.69
CA LEU A 273 100.71 16.90 67.37
C LEU A 273 102.21 16.84 67.04
N ARG A 274 102.59 17.11 65.79
CA ARG A 274 103.99 17.19 65.38
C ARG A 274 104.72 18.34 66.09
N GLU A 275 104.08 19.48 66.29
CA GLU A 275 104.62 20.61 67.04
C GLU A 275 104.67 20.37 68.54
N GLU A 276 103.64 19.77 69.13
CA GLU A 276 103.65 19.38 70.53
C GLU A 276 104.77 18.40 70.84
N ILE A 277 105.00 17.40 69.98
CA ILE A 277 106.13 16.47 70.14
C ILE A 277 107.46 17.23 70.05
N ARG A 278 107.58 18.18 69.13
CA ARG A 278 108.78 19.02 69.02
C ARG A 278 109.00 19.86 70.28
N ASN A 279 107.94 20.46 70.83
CA ASN A 279 107.98 21.26 72.04
C ASN A 279 108.27 20.41 73.28
N ARG A 280 107.63 19.24 73.41
CA ARG A 280 107.93 18.27 74.47
C ARG A 280 109.40 17.84 74.43
N ASN A 281 109.95 17.56 73.26
CA ASN A 281 111.37 17.23 73.14
C ASN A 281 112.26 18.43 73.56
N LEU A 282 111.90 19.67 73.21
CA LEU A 282 112.62 20.87 73.65
C LEU A 282 112.51 21.09 75.16
N GLU A 283 111.33 20.85 75.74
CA GLU A 283 111.07 20.92 77.17
C GLU A 283 111.84 19.82 77.92
N GLU A 284 111.88 18.59 77.42
CA GLU A 284 112.68 17.49 77.97
C GLU A 284 114.16 17.84 77.96
N ILE A 285 114.67 18.42 76.87
CA ILE A 285 116.05 18.92 76.80
C ILE A 285 116.29 20.02 77.84
N ASN A 286 115.36 20.97 77.99
CA ASN A 286 115.46 22.04 78.98
C ASN A 286 115.36 21.52 80.42
N MET A 287 114.50 20.54 80.67
CA MET A 287 114.35 19.88 81.96
C MET A 287 115.59 19.07 82.31
N LEU A 288 116.19 18.37 81.34
CA LEU A 288 117.49 17.72 81.50
C LEU A 288 118.59 18.72 81.85
N ARG A 289 118.60 19.87 81.18
CA ARG A 289 119.51 20.98 81.51
C ARG A 289 119.32 21.47 82.95
N ILE A 290 118.08 21.80 83.34
CA ILE A 290 117.75 22.22 84.72
C ILE A 290 118.12 21.12 85.72
N HIS A 291 117.82 19.86 85.41
CA HIS A 291 118.14 18.74 86.28
C HIS A 291 119.64 18.57 86.49
N LEU A 292 120.45 18.73 85.44
CA LEU A 292 121.91 18.71 85.56
C LEU A 292 122.41 19.90 86.39
N ASP A 293 121.86 21.10 86.20
CA ASP A 293 122.16 22.27 87.03
C ASP A 293 121.76 22.04 88.51
N THR A 294 120.62 21.39 88.75
CA THR A 294 120.13 21.07 90.11
C THR A 294 120.96 19.96 90.76
N GLN A 295 121.46 18.99 90.01
CA GLN A 295 122.38 17.97 90.55
C GLN A 295 123.71 18.60 90.99
N ILE A 296 124.16 19.65 90.31
CA ILE A 296 125.32 20.43 90.72
C ILE A 296 125.03 21.11 92.07
N GLU A 297 123.89 21.80 92.20
CA GLU A 297 123.45 22.41 93.47
C GLU A 297 123.24 21.37 94.58
N GLN A 298 122.69 20.19 94.27
CA GLN A 298 122.49 19.11 95.25
C GLN A 298 123.83 18.61 95.82
N LYS A 299 124.88 18.53 95.00
CA LYS A 299 126.21 18.18 95.48
C LYS A 299 126.79 19.24 96.42
N GLU A 300 126.37 20.49 96.29
CA GLU A 300 126.70 21.56 97.24
C GLU A 300 125.87 21.41 98.53
N THR A 301 124.59 21.04 98.46
CA THR A 301 123.75 20.80 99.64
C THR A 301 124.06 19.50 100.39
N ASP A 302 124.55 18.46 99.72
CA ASP A 302 124.97 17.19 100.33
C ASP A 302 126.14 17.42 101.32
N PHE A 303 126.99 18.42 101.04
CA PHE A 303 128.02 18.90 101.97
C PHE A 303 127.42 19.51 103.25
N ASP A 304 126.30 20.23 103.12
CA ASP A 304 125.57 20.82 104.24
C ASP A 304 124.72 19.78 105.00
N ALA A 305 124.20 18.76 104.31
CA ALA A 305 123.31 17.73 104.86
C ALA A 305 123.99 16.76 105.84
N ALA A 306 125.30 16.51 105.69
CA ALA A 306 126.07 15.74 106.68
C ALA A 306 126.03 16.40 108.08
N HIS A 307 125.83 17.72 108.14
CA HIS A 307 125.68 18.48 109.38
C HIS A 307 124.31 18.30 110.04
N LEU A 308 123.26 18.04 109.25
CA LEU A 308 121.86 17.90 109.68
C LEU A 308 121.49 16.46 110.08
N ALA A 309 122.22 15.45 109.64
CA ALA A 309 121.98 14.04 109.97
C ALA A 309 122.15 13.69 111.47
N TYR A 310 122.74 14.60 112.26
CA TYR A 310 122.83 14.49 113.72
C TYR A 310 121.48 14.77 114.42
N LEU A 311 120.53 15.41 113.73
CA LEU A 311 119.45 16.11 114.38
C LEU A 311 118.16 15.29 114.49
N GLU A 312 117.85 14.38 113.57
CA GLU A 312 116.45 13.93 113.47
C GLU A 312 116.24 12.42 113.48
N GLN A 313 116.44 11.94 114.70
CA GLN A 313 115.63 10.97 115.43
C GLN A 313 114.09 11.28 115.42
N THR A 314 113.64 12.31 114.72
CA THR A 314 112.25 12.70 114.39
C THR A 314 111.55 11.70 113.43
N ASN A 315 112.28 10.72 112.91
CA ASN A 315 111.83 9.74 111.91
C ASN A 315 110.75 8.72 112.33
N GLN A 316 110.28 8.71 113.57
CA GLN A 316 109.38 7.65 114.05
C GLN A 316 107.88 7.95 113.82
N CYS A 317 107.47 9.23 113.80
CA CYS A 317 106.06 9.63 113.62
C CYS A 317 105.56 9.55 112.15
N THR A 318 106.45 9.45 111.18
CA THR A 318 106.11 9.45 109.74
C THR A 318 105.68 8.08 109.21
N LEU A 319 105.88 6.99 109.95
CA LEU A 319 105.56 5.63 109.51
C LEU A 319 104.08 5.25 109.68
N GLU A 320 103.43 5.73 110.72
CA GLU A 320 102.02 5.37 111.02
C GLU A 320 101.01 6.05 110.08
N PHE A 321 101.27 7.30 109.67
CA PHE A 321 100.44 8.04 108.70
C PHE A 321 100.44 7.39 107.29
N LYS A 322 101.54 6.75 106.90
CA LYS A 322 101.68 6.11 105.57
C LYS A 322 100.86 4.83 105.41
N PHE A 323 100.49 4.15 106.49
CA PHE A 323 99.74 2.90 106.44
C PHE A 323 98.24 3.12 106.16
N TYR A 324 97.60 4.06 106.87
CA TYR A 324 96.17 4.33 106.71
C TYR A 324 95.85 5.07 105.38
N THR A 325 96.76 5.92 104.90
CA THR A 325 96.59 6.63 103.62
C THR A 325 96.55 5.68 102.40
N LYS A 326 97.30 4.57 102.43
CA LYS A 326 97.29 3.57 101.34
C LYS A 326 95.97 2.79 101.27
N LYS A 327 95.39 2.43 102.42
CA LYS A 327 94.12 1.69 102.49
C LYS A 327 92.94 2.50 101.96
N ASP A 328 92.93 3.81 102.23
CA ASP A 328 91.88 4.72 101.78
C ASP A 328 91.93 4.99 100.25
N GLN A 329 93.14 5.07 99.69
CA GLN A 329 93.35 5.16 98.24
C GLN A 329 92.91 3.89 97.50
N GLU A 330 93.11 2.71 98.07
CA GLU A 330 92.70 1.43 97.48
C GLU A 330 91.16 1.31 97.39
N LEU A 331 90.46 1.69 98.47
CA LEU A 331 88.99 1.66 98.53
C LEU A 331 88.36 2.71 97.61
N SER A 332 88.95 3.91 97.54
CA SER A 332 88.50 4.98 96.63
C SER A 332 88.56 4.55 95.16
N LYS A 333 89.66 3.89 94.75
CA LYS A 333 89.80 3.34 93.39
C LYS A 333 88.76 2.25 93.08
N GLN A 334 88.45 1.38 94.04
CA GLN A 334 87.44 0.34 93.84
C GLN A 334 86.02 0.93 93.69
N ILE A 335 85.68 1.95 94.48
CA ILE A 335 84.39 2.67 94.37
C ILE A 335 84.27 3.33 92.99
N GLU A 336 85.33 3.98 92.53
CA GLU A 336 85.36 4.66 91.22
C GLU A 336 85.15 3.67 90.05
N ILE A 337 85.78 2.50 90.09
CA ILE A 337 85.58 1.44 89.08
C ILE A 337 84.12 0.95 89.07
N LYS A 338 83.49 0.83 90.24
CA LYS A 338 82.08 0.40 90.36
C LYS A 338 81.12 1.49 89.85
N ILE A 339 81.37 2.76 90.13
CA ILE A 339 80.59 3.90 89.61
C ILE A 339 80.64 3.92 88.08
N ARG A 340 81.83 3.87 87.47
CA ARG A 340 81.99 3.83 86.00
C ARG A 340 81.32 2.60 85.35
N LYS A 341 81.20 1.48 86.08
CA LYS A 341 80.47 0.30 85.60
C LYS A 341 78.95 0.51 85.66
N ILE A 342 78.45 1.17 86.71
CA ILE A 342 77.03 1.52 86.84
C ILE A 342 76.64 2.52 85.74
N GLU A 343 77.44 3.56 85.50
CA GLU A 343 77.17 4.56 84.45
C GLU A 343 77.10 3.94 83.06
N ARG A 344 78.03 3.03 82.73
CA ARG A 344 78.00 2.30 81.45
C ARG A 344 76.75 1.45 81.29
N LEU A 345 76.33 0.75 82.35
CA LEU A 345 75.10 -0.05 82.32
C LEU A 345 73.85 0.83 82.23
N GLN A 346 73.83 1.97 82.91
CA GLN A 346 72.74 2.95 82.84
C GLN A 346 72.62 3.57 81.44
N ALA A 347 73.74 3.95 80.82
CA ALA A 347 73.77 4.45 79.45
C ALA A 347 73.27 3.41 78.44
N SER A 348 73.71 2.15 78.58
CA SER A 348 73.23 1.05 77.74
C SER A 348 71.72 0.82 77.91
N LEU A 349 71.23 0.83 79.15
CA LEU A 349 69.80 0.66 79.45
C LEU A 349 68.98 1.83 78.86
N HIS A 350 69.48 3.06 78.97
CA HIS A 350 68.85 4.22 78.36
C HIS A 350 68.80 4.12 76.83
N HIS A 351 69.90 3.73 76.19
CA HIS A 351 69.96 3.51 74.74
C HIS A 351 68.89 2.49 74.28
N TRP A 352 68.79 1.35 74.95
CA TRP A 352 67.80 0.31 74.60
C TRP A 352 66.36 0.75 74.87
N ARG A 353 66.10 1.52 75.94
CA ARG A 353 64.78 2.13 76.19
C ARG A 353 64.38 3.10 75.08
N THR A 354 65.30 3.95 74.64
CA THR A 354 65.05 4.90 73.56
C THR A 354 64.81 4.19 72.24
N LYS A 355 65.60 3.15 71.92
CA LYS A 355 65.38 2.31 70.73
C LYS A 355 64.04 1.58 70.74
N LEU A 356 63.64 1.02 71.88
CA LEU A 356 62.34 0.36 72.01
C LEU A 356 61.18 1.34 71.82
N ALA A 357 61.26 2.53 72.44
CA ALA A 357 60.26 3.58 72.29
C ALA A 357 60.16 4.10 70.84
N GLN A 358 61.31 4.25 70.16
CA GLN A 358 61.35 4.65 68.76
C GLN A 358 60.73 3.58 67.86
N ASN A 359 61.11 2.31 68.01
CA ASN A 359 60.54 1.20 67.24
C ASN A 359 59.02 1.09 67.44
N MET A 360 58.53 1.23 68.68
CA MET A 360 57.10 1.21 68.97
C MET A 360 56.35 2.37 68.28
N LYS A 361 56.94 3.57 68.25
CA LYS A 361 56.37 4.72 67.52
C LYS A 361 56.35 4.48 66.02
N GLU A 362 57.44 4.00 65.44
CA GLU A 362 57.55 3.69 64.00
C GLU A 362 56.57 2.60 63.58
N CYS A 363 56.46 1.50 64.34
CA CYS A 363 55.49 0.43 64.09
C CYS A 363 54.05 0.92 64.22
N SER A 364 53.73 1.73 65.24
CA SER A 364 52.41 2.32 65.41
C SER A 364 52.05 3.24 64.24
N HIS A 365 52.98 4.10 63.83
CA HIS A 365 52.78 5.03 62.73
C HIS A 365 52.58 4.29 61.41
N ARG A 366 53.41 3.29 61.11
CA ARG A 366 53.29 2.46 59.90
C ARG A 366 51.96 1.71 59.87
N ASN A 367 51.54 1.12 60.99
CA ASN A 367 50.23 0.46 61.08
C ASN A 367 49.08 1.45 60.88
N GLN A 368 49.17 2.65 61.44
CA GLN A 368 48.16 3.69 61.26
C GLN A 368 48.04 4.10 59.79
N GLN A 369 49.16 4.38 59.11
CA GLN A 369 49.17 4.72 57.68
C GLN A 369 48.55 3.62 56.82
N LEU A 370 48.94 2.36 57.05
CA LEU A 370 48.37 1.21 56.32
C LEU A 370 46.86 1.06 56.56
N LEU A 371 46.39 1.36 57.77
CA LEU A 371 44.98 1.28 58.13
C LEU A 371 44.17 2.42 57.49
N GLU A 372 44.74 3.62 57.40
CA GLU A 372 44.18 4.74 56.66
C GLU A 372 44.09 4.47 55.15
N GLU A 373 45.15 3.94 54.54
CA GLU A 373 45.14 3.54 53.12
C GLU A 373 44.11 2.44 52.84
N LYS A 374 44.07 1.40 53.69
CA LYS A 374 43.05 0.35 53.61
C LYS A 374 41.65 0.95 53.66
N ASN A 375 41.39 1.86 54.60
CA ASN A 375 40.08 2.49 54.75
C ASN A 375 39.72 3.37 53.55
N LYS A 376 40.67 4.11 52.98
CA LYS A 376 40.48 4.89 51.74
C LYS A 376 40.10 3.97 50.57
N ILE A 377 40.86 2.89 50.36
CA ILE A 377 40.57 1.90 49.30
C ILE A 377 39.21 1.24 49.53
N GLN A 378 38.88 0.88 50.77
CA GLN A 378 37.57 0.33 51.12
C GLN A 378 36.43 1.32 50.83
N GLY A 379 36.62 2.61 51.11
CA GLY A 379 35.70 3.67 50.75
C GLY A 379 35.51 3.80 49.23
N HIS A 380 36.60 3.81 48.46
CA HIS A 380 36.56 3.81 46.99
C HIS A 380 35.84 2.59 46.43
N PHE A 381 36.08 1.40 46.99
CA PHE A 381 35.39 0.17 46.59
C PHE A 381 33.88 0.24 46.87
N GLN A 382 33.47 0.72 48.04
CA GLN A 382 32.05 0.90 48.37
C GLN A 382 31.38 1.91 47.44
N HIS A 383 32.04 3.04 47.17
CA HIS A 383 31.55 4.05 46.24
C HIS A 383 31.39 3.46 44.83
N LEU A 384 32.41 2.77 44.30
CA LEU A 384 32.37 2.13 43.00
C LEU A 384 31.26 1.06 42.92
N LYS A 385 31.12 0.23 43.96
CA LYS A 385 30.05 -0.78 44.06
C LYS A 385 28.66 -0.14 44.05
N SER A 386 28.49 0.97 44.76
CA SER A 386 27.23 1.73 44.77
C SER A 386 26.91 2.30 43.39
N ARG A 387 27.90 2.88 42.69
CA ARG A 387 27.76 3.42 41.34
C ARG A 387 27.45 2.33 40.33
N MET A 388 28.13 1.18 40.41
CA MET A 388 27.86 0.00 39.58
C MET A 388 26.42 -0.51 39.78
N ASN A 389 25.95 -0.59 41.03
CA ASN A 389 24.58 -1.01 41.32
C ASN A 389 23.54 -0.02 40.80
N ARG A 390 23.77 1.30 40.96
CA ARG A 390 22.89 2.34 40.39
C ARG A 390 22.83 2.25 38.87
N PHE A 391 23.97 2.06 38.21
CA PHE A 391 24.01 1.88 36.76
C PHE A 391 23.22 0.64 36.33
N ARG A 392 23.44 -0.52 36.98
CA ARG A 392 22.68 -1.75 36.69
C ARG A 392 21.18 -1.57 36.88
N GLN A 393 20.75 -0.89 37.95
CA GLN A 393 19.35 -0.58 38.19
C GLN A 393 18.76 0.34 37.12
N SER A 394 19.50 1.38 36.72
CA SER A 394 19.07 2.30 35.66
C SER A 394 18.93 1.59 34.31
N GLN A 395 19.88 0.72 33.95
CA GLN A 395 19.80 -0.05 32.70
C GLN A 395 18.66 -1.06 32.75
N ALA A 396 18.46 -1.73 33.89
CA ALA A 396 17.33 -2.65 34.07
C ALA A 396 15.99 -1.91 33.91
N ARG A 397 15.82 -0.74 34.52
CA ARG A 397 14.61 0.09 34.36
C ARG A 397 14.40 0.51 32.91
N ARG A 398 15.44 1.04 32.26
CA ARG A 398 15.37 1.45 30.85
C ARG A 398 14.99 0.28 29.93
N LEU A 399 15.54 -0.91 30.17
CA LEU A 399 15.19 -2.11 29.43
C LEU A 399 13.73 -2.51 29.67
N THR A 400 13.25 -2.49 30.92
CA THR A 400 11.85 -2.81 31.22
C THR A 400 10.87 -1.81 30.61
N GLU A 401 11.19 -0.53 30.60
CA GLU A 401 10.35 0.50 29.97
C GLU A 401 10.32 0.31 28.44
N LEU A 402 11.48 0.06 27.83
CA LEU A 402 11.57 -0.19 26.39
C LEU A 402 10.77 -1.44 25.99
N THR A 403 10.90 -2.54 26.72
CA THR A 403 10.16 -3.77 26.42
C THR A 403 8.66 -3.58 26.62
N GLN A 404 8.23 -2.91 27.70
CA GLN A 404 6.81 -2.59 27.92
C GLN A 404 6.26 -1.72 26.79
N ASN A 405 6.96 -0.65 26.39
CA ASN A 405 6.54 0.23 25.30
C ASN A 405 6.48 -0.51 23.96
N ALA A 406 7.48 -1.36 23.66
CA ALA A 406 7.51 -2.18 22.46
C ALA A 406 6.34 -3.20 22.44
N HIS A 407 6.08 -3.88 23.56
CA HIS A 407 4.95 -4.80 23.68
C HIS A 407 3.61 -4.09 23.56
N ALA A 408 3.44 -2.92 24.18
CA ALA A 408 2.23 -2.11 24.07
C ALA A 408 2.00 -1.63 22.63
N CYS A 409 3.05 -1.18 21.93
CA CYS A 409 2.97 -0.78 20.53
C CYS A 409 2.61 -1.99 19.64
N LYS A 410 3.28 -3.13 19.84
CA LYS A 410 2.98 -4.37 19.13
C LYS A 410 1.54 -4.82 19.33
N ALA A 411 1.02 -4.74 20.56
CA ALA A 411 -0.37 -5.07 20.86
C ALA A 411 -1.36 -4.12 20.14
N LYS A 412 -1.10 -2.81 20.15
CA LYS A 412 -1.91 -1.82 19.41
C LYS A 412 -1.90 -2.08 17.90
N LEU A 413 -0.73 -2.39 17.34
CA LEU A 413 -0.61 -2.75 15.92
C LEU A 413 -1.34 -4.06 15.61
N GLY A 414 -1.23 -5.07 16.48
CA GLY A 414 -1.98 -6.32 16.37
C GLY A 414 -3.50 -6.09 16.33
N GLN A 415 -4.03 -5.26 17.24
CA GLN A 415 -5.45 -4.89 17.24
C GLN A 415 -5.87 -4.17 15.95
N ARG A 416 -5.01 -3.29 15.40
CA ARG A 416 -5.27 -2.62 14.11
C ARG A 416 -5.28 -3.61 12.94
N ILE A 417 -4.39 -4.60 12.95
CA ILE A 417 -4.35 -5.67 11.94
C ILE A 417 -5.64 -6.50 12.03
N GLU A 418 -6.03 -6.95 13.22
CA GLU A 418 -7.28 -7.71 13.41
C GLU A 418 -8.52 -6.94 12.93
N LEU A 419 -8.56 -5.62 13.17
CA LEU A 419 -9.63 -4.75 12.67
C LEU A 419 -9.60 -4.66 11.14
N ALA A 420 -8.42 -4.43 10.54
CA ALA A 420 -8.26 -4.37 9.09
C ALA A 420 -8.64 -5.70 8.42
N GLU A 421 -8.20 -6.83 8.96
CA GLU A 421 -8.59 -8.18 8.50
C GLU A 421 -10.10 -8.37 8.58
N ARG A 422 -10.74 -7.96 9.69
CA ARG A 422 -12.20 -8.03 9.82
C ARG A 422 -12.91 -7.18 8.77
N ILE A 423 -12.43 -5.97 8.50
CA ILE A 423 -12.99 -5.12 7.43
C ILE A 423 -12.85 -5.80 6.07
N LEU A 424 -11.68 -6.35 5.75
CA LEU A 424 -11.44 -7.04 4.48
C LEU A 424 -12.32 -8.27 4.32
N VAL A 425 -12.44 -9.11 5.35
CA VAL A 425 -13.31 -10.30 5.34
C VAL A 425 -14.79 -9.90 5.16
N LEU A 426 -15.25 -8.85 5.85
CA LEU A 426 -16.61 -8.33 5.69
C LEU A 426 -16.83 -7.76 4.29
N ALA A 427 -15.85 -7.03 3.73
CA ALA A 427 -15.92 -6.52 2.37
C ALA A 427 -15.95 -7.65 1.33
N GLU A 428 -15.16 -8.71 1.52
CA GLU A 428 -15.16 -9.88 0.64
C GLU A 428 -16.49 -10.65 0.72
N LEU A 429 -17.04 -10.81 1.93
CA LEU A 429 -18.34 -11.45 2.13
C LEU A 429 -19.46 -10.62 1.46
N ALA A 430 -19.47 -9.30 1.67
CA ALA A 430 -20.41 -8.40 1.01
C ALA A 430 -20.29 -8.45 -0.52
N ARG A 431 -19.07 -8.52 -1.05
CA ARG A 431 -18.78 -8.60 -2.49
C ARG A 431 -19.36 -9.85 -3.15
N LYS A 432 -19.64 -10.93 -2.42
CA LYS A 432 -20.32 -12.13 -2.95
C LYS A 432 -21.76 -11.85 -3.37
N LEU A 433 -22.43 -10.89 -2.71
CA LEU A 433 -23.82 -10.51 -2.98
C LEU A 433 -23.94 -9.39 -4.02
N GLU A 434 -22.83 -8.81 -4.46
CA GLU A 434 -22.80 -7.78 -5.50
C GLU A 434 -23.04 -8.39 -6.89
N THR A 435 -23.68 -7.62 -7.77
CA THR A 435 -23.89 -8.03 -9.16
C THR A 435 -22.57 -7.96 -9.95
N GLU A 436 -22.48 -8.70 -11.07
CA GLU A 436 -21.28 -8.66 -11.93
C GLU A 436 -20.97 -7.23 -12.43
N GLN A 437 -22.00 -6.41 -12.66
CA GLN A 437 -21.81 -5.01 -13.04
C GLN A 437 -21.10 -4.20 -11.94
N GLU A 438 -21.50 -4.39 -10.68
CA GLU A 438 -20.90 -3.69 -9.53
C GLU A 438 -19.53 -4.26 -9.13
N LYS A 439 -19.24 -5.53 -9.42
CA LYS A 439 -17.91 -6.11 -9.21
C LYS A 439 -16.87 -5.57 -10.18
N VAL A 440 -17.27 -5.33 -11.43
CA VAL A 440 -16.43 -4.85 -12.53
C VAL A 440 -16.33 -3.33 -12.53
N ILE A 441 -17.42 -2.63 -12.17
CA ILE A 441 -17.46 -1.17 -12.03
C ILE A 441 -18.02 -0.81 -10.63
N PRO A 442 -17.21 -0.94 -9.56
CA PRO A 442 -17.67 -0.69 -8.19
C PRO A 442 -17.98 0.78 -7.90
N PHE A 443 -17.33 1.67 -8.63
CA PHE A 443 -17.53 3.10 -8.57
C PHE A 443 -17.90 3.50 -9.99
N GLU A 444 -19.12 3.96 -10.19
CA GLU A 444 -19.53 4.46 -11.51
C GLU A 444 -18.51 5.52 -11.95
N GLY A 445 -17.91 5.32 -13.13
CA GLY A 445 -17.10 6.36 -13.73
C GLY A 445 -17.97 7.61 -13.80
N ALA A 446 -17.39 8.75 -13.42
CA ALA A 446 -18.04 10.06 -13.34
C ALA A 446 -18.65 10.58 -14.67
N ALA A 447 -18.87 9.72 -15.67
CA ALA A 447 -19.09 10.07 -17.06
C ALA A 447 -20.50 9.85 -17.62
N ASN A 448 -21.39 9.01 -17.04
CA ASN A 448 -22.51 8.48 -17.82
C ASN A 448 -23.95 8.75 -17.33
N SER A 449 -24.22 9.83 -16.58
CA SER A 449 -25.59 10.34 -16.46
C SER A 449 -25.60 11.86 -16.33
N ALA A 450 -26.32 12.56 -17.22
CA ALA A 450 -26.51 14.00 -17.18
C ALA A 450 -27.22 14.48 -15.90
N LEU A 451 -27.93 13.58 -15.20
CA LEU A 451 -28.49 13.83 -13.87
C LEU A 451 -27.45 13.74 -12.74
N GLN A 452 -26.35 13.03 -12.95
CA GLN A 452 -25.26 12.90 -11.96
C GLN A 452 -24.45 14.19 -11.89
N GLN A 453 -24.15 14.83 -13.03
CA GLN A 453 -23.36 16.06 -13.09
C GLN A 453 -24.05 17.25 -12.39
N THR A 454 -25.38 17.31 -12.42
CA THR A 454 -26.15 18.36 -11.73
C THR A 454 -26.19 18.12 -10.22
N ALA A 455 -26.31 16.86 -9.78
CA ALA A 455 -26.23 16.47 -8.37
C ALA A 455 -24.82 16.66 -7.81
N ASP A 456 -23.77 16.26 -8.54
CA ASP A 456 -22.37 16.45 -8.16
C ASP A 456 -21.98 17.94 -8.11
N ARG A 457 -22.50 18.79 -9.01
CA ARG A 457 -22.34 20.25 -8.91
C ARG A 457 -23.00 20.82 -7.66
N SER A 458 -24.25 20.45 -7.38
CA SER A 458 -24.97 20.96 -6.21
C SER A 458 -24.34 20.50 -4.89
N THR A 459 -23.78 19.29 -4.84
CA THR A 459 -23.09 18.77 -3.66
C THR A 459 -21.67 19.34 -3.52
N ALA A 460 -20.98 19.64 -4.62
CA ALA A 460 -19.70 20.35 -4.60
C ALA A 460 -19.88 21.80 -4.10
N GLU A 461 -20.89 22.53 -4.58
CA GLU A 461 -21.23 23.88 -4.13
C GLU A 461 -21.57 23.91 -2.63
N TRP A 462 -22.30 22.89 -2.14
CA TRP A 462 -22.63 22.77 -0.72
C TRP A 462 -21.40 22.38 0.13
N LYS A 463 -20.51 21.53 -0.40
CA LYS A 463 -19.24 21.14 0.25
C LYS A 463 -18.26 22.30 0.35
N ASP A 464 -18.13 23.12 -0.69
CA ASP A 464 -17.28 24.31 -0.68
C ASP A 464 -17.79 25.35 0.34
N GLN A 465 -19.11 25.54 0.44
CA GLN A 465 -19.72 26.39 1.48
C GLN A 465 -19.46 25.86 2.91
N LEU A 466 -19.48 24.54 3.11
CA LEU A 466 -19.21 23.91 4.41
C LEU A 466 -17.71 23.96 4.78
N LEU A 467 -16.83 23.83 3.78
CA LEU A 467 -15.38 24.01 3.94
C LEU A 467 -15.03 25.45 4.29
N GLU A 468 -15.66 26.44 3.66
CA GLU A 468 -15.51 27.86 4.01
C GLU A 468 -15.99 28.14 5.44
N MET A 469 -17.13 27.58 5.85
CA MET A 469 -17.66 27.75 7.21
C MET A 469 -16.78 27.12 8.29
N SER A 470 -16.14 25.99 8.01
CA SER A 470 -15.23 25.31 8.96
C SER A 470 -13.84 25.96 9.02
N SER A 471 -13.39 26.60 7.93
CA SER A 471 -12.14 27.37 7.88
C SER A 471 -12.18 28.71 8.64
N ALA A 472 -13.39 29.16 9.02
CA ALA A 472 -13.62 30.40 9.74
C ALA A 472 -13.43 30.30 11.28
N LEU A 473 -13.05 29.14 11.82
CA LEU A 473 -12.63 29.01 13.22
C LEU A 473 -11.17 29.46 13.39
N PRO A 474 -10.89 30.52 14.18
CA PRO A 474 -9.54 31.03 14.35
C PRO A 474 -8.78 30.10 15.30
N GLY A 475 -7.85 29.29 14.80
CA GLY A 475 -7.02 28.50 15.73
C GLY A 475 -5.95 27.55 15.21
N SER A 476 -5.96 27.04 13.96
CA SER A 476 -4.93 26.08 13.53
C SER A 476 -4.16 26.55 12.30
N SER A 477 -2.89 26.91 12.52
CA SER A 477 -1.92 27.19 11.47
C SER A 477 -1.79 26.00 10.51
N LYS A 478 -1.99 26.24 9.22
CA LYS A 478 -1.91 25.25 8.11
C LYS A 478 -0.62 24.40 8.14
N GLN A 479 0.49 24.97 8.63
CA GLN A 479 1.78 24.29 8.74
C GLN A 479 1.83 23.16 9.79
N GLN A 480 1.02 23.21 10.86
CA GLN A 480 0.98 22.14 11.87
C GLN A 480 0.14 20.93 11.40
N GLN A 481 -0.87 21.15 10.56
CA GLN A 481 -1.69 20.08 9.99
C GLN A 481 -0.95 19.29 8.90
N GLU A 482 -0.15 19.96 8.05
CA GLU A 482 0.67 19.27 7.03
C GLU A 482 1.77 18.39 7.63
N ALA A 483 2.40 18.82 8.73
CA ALA A 483 3.42 18.03 9.42
C ALA A 483 2.82 16.83 10.17
N ALA A 484 1.62 16.98 10.76
CA ALA A 484 0.90 15.90 11.41
C ALA A 484 0.32 14.89 10.42
N ALA A 485 -0.14 15.34 9.24
CA ALA A 485 -0.66 14.48 8.18
C ALA A 485 0.42 13.58 7.56
N LYS A 486 1.68 14.04 7.48
CA LYS A 486 2.82 13.22 6.99
C LYS A 486 3.14 12.00 7.87
N LEU A 487 2.70 11.98 9.12
CA LEU A 487 2.94 10.90 10.09
C LEU A 487 1.69 10.04 10.36
N GLN A 488 0.55 10.35 9.72
CA GLN A 488 -0.68 9.57 9.80
C GLN A 488 -1.04 8.96 8.44
N THR A 489 -1.91 7.94 8.45
CA THR A 489 -2.39 7.30 7.22
C THR A 489 -3.26 8.28 6.44
N SER A 490 -2.69 8.94 5.43
CA SER A 490 -3.42 9.84 4.55
C SER A 490 -3.87 9.14 3.26
N SER A 491 -5.07 9.46 2.79
CA SER A 491 -5.53 9.06 1.47
C SER A 491 -5.34 10.20 0.48
N TRP A 492 -4.92 9.85 -0.73
CA TRP A 492 -4.55 10.79 -1.78
C TRP A 492 -5.45 10.58 -2.98
N THR A 493 -5.85 11.67 -3.62
CA THR A 493 -6.57 11.62 -4.89
C THR A 493 -5.63 11.13 -6.00
N ARG A 494 -6.20 10.75 -7.14
CA ARG A 494 -5.44 10.36 -8.32
C ARG A 494 -4.56 11.50 -8.88
N GLN A 495 -4.86 12.74 -8.49
CA GLN A 495 -4.13 13.96 -8.85
C GLN A 495 -3.05 14.34 -7.81
N GLY A 496 -2.87 13.55 -6.76
CA GLY A 496 -1.83 13.78 -5.75
C GLY A 496 -2.24 14.74 -4.62
N ASP A 497 -3.49 15.16 -4.57
CA ASP A 497 -4.01 16.00 -3.47
C ASP A 497 -4.47 15.16 -2.28
N LEU A 498 -4.28 15.69 -1.07
CA LEU A 498 -4.72 15.07 0.18
C LEU A 498 -6.26 15.02 0.22
N VAL A 499 -6.85 13.83 0.28
CA VAL A 499 -8.30 13.68 0.45
C VAL A 499 -8.64 14.04 1.90
N SER A 500 -9.56 14.97 2.08
CA SER A 500 -10.08 15.35 3.40
C SER A 500 -10.68 14.14 4.12
N GLU A 501 -10.51 14.03 5.45
CA GLU A 501 -11.07 12.96 6.30
C GLU A 501 -12.58 12.76 6.06
N TRP A 502 -13.31 13.85 5.79
CA TRP A 502 -14.75 13.84 5.51
C TRP A 502 -15.14 13.20 4.18
N CYS A 503 -14.21 13.15 3.21
CA CYS A 503 -14.46 12.65 1.86
C CYS A 503 -13.91 11.22 1.64
N HIS A 504 -13.27 10.61 2.65
CA HIS A 504 -12.64 9.28 2.51
C HIS A 504 -13.62 8.16 2.12
N LEU A 505 -14.89 8.30 2.52
CA LEU A 505 -15.93 7.29 2.33
C LEU A 505 -16.91 7.63 1.20
N ASP A 506 -16.71 8.74 0.46
CA ASP A 506 -17.67 9.21 -0.56
C ASP A 506 -17.98 8.14 -1.61
N ASN A 507 -16.95 7.45 -2.10
CA ASN A 507 -17.11 6.38 -3.10
C ASN A 507 -17.83 5.15 -2.53
N PHE A 508 -17.58 4.82 -1.25
CA PHE A 508 -18.31 3.76 -0.55
C PHE A 508 -19.79 4.13 -0.36
N LEU A 509 -20.08 5.37 0.04
CA LEU A 509 -21.44 5.87 0.23
C LEU A 509 -22.20 5.95 -1.10
N ARG A 510 -21.56 6.34 -2.21
CA ARG A 510 -22.17 6.27 -3.55
C ARG A 510 -22.58 4.84 -3.90
N LYS A 511 -21.69 3.88 -3.70
CA LYS A 511 -21.98 2.46 -3.93
C LYS A 511 -23.13 1.97 -3.04
N TYR A 512 -23.11 2.32 -1.76
CA TYR A 512 -24.18 2.01 -0.81
C TYR A 512 -25.53 2.58 -1.24
N ASN A 513 -25.57 3.85 -1.65
CA ASN A 513 -26.79 4.53 -2.10
C ASN A 513 -27.34 3.92 -3.38
N LYS A 514 -26.49 3.50 -4.31
CA LYS A 514 -26.94 2.79 -5.51
C LYS A 514 -27.64 1.47 -5.16
N VAL A 515 -27.00 0.64 -4.34
CA VAL A 515 -27.61 -0.62 -3.86
C VAL A 515 -28.91 -0.35 -3.10
N LEU A 516 -28.98 0.75 -2.33
CA LEU A 516 -30.20 1.16 -1.65
C LEU A 516 -31.33 1.52 -2.63
N LEU A 517 -31.03 2.26 -3.70
CA LEU A 517 -31.99 2.60 -4.74
C LEU A 517 -32.49 1.34 -5.47
N ASP A 518 -31.59 0.42 -5.80
CA ASP A 518 -31.95 -0.85 -6.44
C ASP A 518 -32.84 -1.70 -5.52
N LYS A 519 -32.51 -1.76 -4.23
CA LYS A 519 -33.35 -2.42 -3.21
C LYS A 519 -34.76 -1.81 -3.16
N LEU A 520 -34.87 -0.48 -3.12
CA LEU A 520 -36.16 0.20 -3.09
C LEU A 520 -36.97 -0.02 -4.38
N ALA A 521 -36.30 -0.08 -5.54
CA ALA A 521 -36.95 -0.40 -6.81
C ALA A 521 -37.51 -1.83 -6.81
N ILE A 522 -36.74 -2.80 -6.31
CA ILE A 522 -37.18 -4.19 -6.17
C ILE A 522 -38.35 -4.29 -5.18
N GLU A 523 -38.30 -3.61 -4.05
CA GLU A 523 -39.41 -3.57 -3.08
C GLU A 523 -40.69 -3.02 -3.71
N LYS A 524 -40.60 -1.94 -4.49
CA LYS A 524 -41.74 -1.34 -5.19
C LYS A 524 -42.35 -2.26 -6.26
N GLU A 525 -41.52 -2.94 -7.05
CA GLU A 525 -42.01 -3.93 -8.03
C GLU A 525 -42.60 -5.16 -7.32
N ARG A 526 -42.03 -5.60 -6.19
CA ARG A 526 -42.62 -6.67 -5.37
C ARG A 526 -44.00 -6.28 -4.87
N GLU A 527 -44.16 -5.09 -4.30
CA GLU A 527 -45.48 -4.61 -3.85
C GLU A 527 -46.48 -4.50 -5.01
N ARG A 528 -46.04 -4.05 -6.18
CA ARG A 528 -46.88 -3.99 -7.37
C ARG A 528 -47.35 -5.39 -7.78
N LEU A 529 -46.44 -6.35 -7.86
CA LEU A 529 -46.75 -7.74 -8.19
C LEU A 529 -47.63 -8.40 -7.13
N GLU A 530 -47.43 -8.08 -5.85
CA GLU A 530 -48.31 -8.53 -4.75
C GLU A 530 -49.74 -7.98 -4.91
N ARG A 531 -49.89 -6.69 -5.28
CA ARG A 531 -51.19 -6.09 -5.59
C ARG A 531 -51.83 -6.73 -6.82
N GLU A 532 -51.10 -6.86 -7.92
CA GLU A 532 -51.59 -7.51 -9.14
C GLU A 532 -51.99 -8.99 -8.87
N ASN A 533 -51.22 -9.71 -8.06
CA ASN A 533 -51.55 -11.08 -7.67
C ASN A 533 -52.78 -11.14 -6.75
N ALA A 534 -52.92 -10.20 -5.81
CA ALA A 534 -54.12 -10.09 -4.99
C ALA A 534 -55.36 -9.78 -5.84
N ASP A 535 -55.24 -8.90 -6.83
CA ASP A 535 -56.30 -8.58 -7.78
C ASP A 535 -56.65 -9.79 -8.66
N LEU A 536 -55.65 -10.51 -9.19
CA LEU A 536 -55.86 -11.73 -9.95
C LEU A 536 -56.52 -12.83 -9.10
N GLN A 537 -56.09 -13.00 -7.85
CA GLN A 537 -56.74 -13.93 -6.90
C GLN A 537 -58.19 -13.53 -6.61
N SER A 538 -58.47 -12.23 -6.48
CA SER A 538 -59.83 -11.70 -6.34
C SER A 538 -60.69 -11.98 -7.57
N ILE A 539 -60.18 -11.71 -8.78
CA ILE A 539 -60.86 -11.99 -10.05
C ILE A 539 -61.09 -13.49 -10.23
N LEU A 540 -60.09 -14.32 -9.91
CA LEU A 540 -60.20 -15.78 -9.99
C LEU A 540 -61.25 -16.30 -9.00
N LYS A 541 -61.26 -15.75 -7.78
CA LYS A 541 -62.28 -16.05 -6.78
C LYS A 541 -63.67 -15.65 -7.27
N GLN A 542 -63.83 -14.45 -7.84
CA GLN A 542 -65.08 -14.00 -8.45
C GLN A 542 -65.51 -14.90 -9.63
N TYR A 543 -64.58 -15.39 -10.44
CA TYR A 543 -64.86 -16.34 -11.52
C TYR A 543 -65.34 -17.70 -10.98
N PHE A 544 -64.66 -18.25 -9.96
CA PHE A 544 -65.10 -19.49 -9.32
C PHE A 544 -66.44 -19.34 -8.61
N ASP A 545 -66.68 -18.21 -7.96
CA ASP A 545 -67.96 -17.83 -7.36
C ASP A 545 -69.05 -17.63 -8.43
N GLY A 546 -68.71 -17.22 -9.65
CA GLY A 546 -69.65 -17.13 -10.78
C GLY A 546 -69.98 -18.47 -11.45
N VAL A 547 -69.12 -19.48 -11.33
CA VAL A 547 -69.29 -20.82 -11.94
C VAL A 547 -69.79 -21.86 -10.94
N SER A 548 -69.49 -21.70 -9.66
CA SER A 548 -69.88 -22.60 -8.56
C SER A 548 -70.94 -21.96 -7.68
N VAL A 549 -71.94 -22.74 -7.26
CA VAL A 549 -72.97 -22.25 -6.32
C VAL A 549 -72.49 -22.44 -4.90
N ASN A 550 -72.01 -21.37 -4.27
CA ASN A 550 -71.47 -21.37 -2.90
C ASN A 550 -72.25 -20.42 -1.98
N GLU A 551 -72.22 -20.64 -0.66
CA GLU A 551 -73.05 -19.88 0.31
C GLU A 551 -72.74 -18.36 0.31
N ASN A 552 -71.47 -17.99 0.08
CA ASN A 552 -71.05 -16.59 -0.06
C ASN A 552 -71.59 -15.91 -1.33
N VAL A 553 -71.87 -16.68 -2.39
CA VAL A 553 -72.42 -16.18 -3.66
C VAL A 553 -73.90 -15.91 -3.54
N MET A 554 -74.62 -16.70 -2.73
CA MET A 554 -76.05 -16.52 -2.47
C MET A 554 -76.34 -15.35 -1.53
N ASN A 555 -75.36 -14.94 -0.72
CA ASN A 555 -75.46 -13.81 0.20
C ASN A 555 -75.03 -12.47 -0.41
N SER A 556 -74.38 -12.48 -1.58
CA SER A 556 -73.97 -11.28 -2.33
C SER A 556 -74.85 -11.06 -3.57
N GLU A 557 -74.82 -9.85 -4.15
CA GLU A 557 -75.59 -9.54 -5.36
C GLU A 557 -75.12 -10.42 -6.52
N ASN A 558 -76.00 -11.31 -7.02
CA ASN A 558 -75.64 -12.36 -7.96
C ASN A 558 -76.67 -12.52 -9.10
N PRO A 559 -76.28 -13.06 -10.27
CA PRO A 559 -77.19 -13.28 -11.39
C PRO A 559 -78.11 -14.51 -11.22
N LEU A 560 -77.87 -15.35 -10.21
CA LEU A 560 -78.63 -16.58 -9.94
C LEU A 560 -79.94 -16.33 -9.19
N LEU A 561 -80.03 -15.27 -8.37
CA LEU A 561 -81.23 -14.93 -7.61
C LEU A 561 -81.45 -13.41 -7.55
N VAL A 562 -82.18 -12.90 -8.56
CA VAL A 562 -82.41 -11.46 -8.74
C VAL A 562 -83.58 -10.98 -7.88
N VAL A 563 -83.30 -10.23 -6.82
CA VAL A 563 -84.32 -9.61 -5.96
C VAL A 563 -84.36 -8.10 -6.25
N ASN A 564 -85.54 -7.57 -6.59
CA ASN A 564 -85.78 -6.14 -6.83
C ASN A 564 -84.94 -5.50 -7.96
N GLY A 565 -84.64 -6.23 -9.04
CA GLY A 565 -84.08 -5.65 -10.28
C GLY A 565 -82.68 -5.04 -10.17
N LYS A 566 -81.92 -5.33 -9.09
CA LYS A 566 -80.57 -4.79 -8.87
C LYS A 566 -79.48 -5.60 -9.58
N LEU A 567 -79.58 -5.71 -10.91
CA LEU A 567 -78.45 -6.10 -11.76
C LEU A 567 -78.11 -4.94 -12.67
N SER A 568 -77.24 -4.06 -12.19
CA SER A 568 -76.55 -3.10 -13.04
C SER A 568 -75.53 -3.87 -13.88
N ILE A 569 -75.96 -4.36 -15.04
CA ILE A 569 -75.04 -4.81 -16.09
C ILE A 569 -74.12 -3.61 -16.36
N ASN A 570 -72.81 -3.77 -16.13
CA ASN A 570 -71.79 -2.75 -16.39
C ASN A 570 -71.58 -2.53 -17.90
N GLN A 571 -72.63 -2.08 -18.59
CA GLN A 571 -72.61 -1.41 -19.89
C GLN A 571 -73.68 -0.30 -19.82
N PRO A 572 -73.32 0.99 -19.90
CA PRO A 572 -74.33 2.03 -20.02
C PRO A 572 -74.97 1.94 -21.43
N PRO A 573 -76.31 1.82 -21.56
CA PRO A 573 -76.99 1.93 -22.83
C PRO A 573 -77.07 3.41 -23.27
N PRO A 574 -77.17 3.72 -24.58
CA PRO A 574 -77.27 5.09 -25.06
C PRO A 574 -78.70 5.61 -24.80
N VAL A 575 -78.89 6.32 -23.69
CA VAL A 575 -80.13 7.05 -23.45
C VAL A 575 -79.89 8.53 -23.74
N ARG A 576 -80.52 9.01 -24.82
CA ARG A 576 -80.73 10.43 -25.06
C ARG A 576 -81.65 10.96 -23.95
N SER A 577 -81.10 11.76 -23.05
CA SER A 577 -81.87 12.66 -22.18
C SER A 577 -81.55 14.08 -22.63
N SER A 578 -82.56 14.74 -23.17
CA SER A 578 -82.62 16.19 -23.37
C SER A 578 -82.79 16.88 -22.03
N ASP A 579 -82.17 18.05 -21.93
CA ASP A 579 -82.19 19.03 -20.82
C ASP A 579 -80.99 18.87 -19.86
N GLU A 580 -79.83 19.46 -20.20
CA GLU A 580 -79.44 20.86 -19.87
C GLU A 580 -79.02 20.98 -18.39
N GLN A 581 -77.79 21.30 -17.97
CA GLN A 581 -76.60 21.87 -18.60
C GLN A 581 -75.35 21.29 -17.91
N ARG A 582 -74.44 20.67 -18.65
CA ARG A 582 -73.05 20.43 -18.19
C ARG A 582 -72.12 21.21 -19.10
N LEU A 583 -71.56 22.29 -18.54
CA LEU A 583 -70.53 23.12 -19.14
C LEU A 583 -69.39 22.23 -19.68
N THR A 584 -69.03 22.43 -20.94
CA THR A 584 -67.85 21.82 -21.56
C THR A 584 -66.59 22.45 -20.95
N VAL A 585 -65.90 21.70 -20.09
CA VAL A 585 -64.56 22.06 -19.62
C VAL A 585 -63.56 21.49 -20.62
N VAL A 586 -62.81 22.37 -21.28
CA VAL A 586 -61.68 22.00 -22.14
C VAL A 586 -60.41 22.09 -21.30
N GLU A 587 -59.59 21.04 -21.31
CA GLU A 587 -58.27 21.06 -20.68
C GLU A 587 -57.41 22.21 -21.22
N ALA A 588 -56.81 22.99 -20.32
CA ALA A 588 -56.05 24.18 -20.66
C ALA A 588 -54.92 23.92 -21.67
N ASN A 589 -54.27 22.75 -21.60
CA ASN A 589 -53.20 22.37 -22.52
C ASN A 589 -53.71 22.17 -23.96
N HIS A 590 -54.94 21.68 -24.13
CA HIS A 590 -55.54 21.46 -25.44
C HIS A 590 -55.98 22.77 -26.12
N MET A 591 -56.26 23.83 -25.33
CA MET A 591 -56.54 25.17 -25.87
C MET A 591 -55.28 25.88 -26.37
N VAL A 592 -54.12 25.61 -25.77
CA VAL A 592 -52.82 26.18 -26.19
C VAL A 592 -52.30 25.50 -27.46
N GLU A 593 -52.42 24.18 -27.57
CA GLU A 593 -51.97 23.44 -28.76
C GLU A 593 -52.76 23.76 -30.03
N THR A 594 -54.02 24.19 -29.89
CA THR A 594 -54.91 24.44 -31.04
C THR A 594 -54.96 25.90 -31.51
N ALA A 595 -54.19 26.80 -30.91
CA ALA A 595 -54.01 28.20 -31.34
C ALA A 595 -55.32 28.99 -31.59
N ARG A 596 -56.37 28.74 -30.79
CA ARG A 596 -57.69 29.38 -30.92
C ARG A 596 -58.01 30.39 -29.81
N VAL A 597 -57.05 31.27 -29.48
CA VAL A 597 -57.30 32.39 -28.56
C VAL A 597 -56.88 33.71 -29.23
N ASN A 598 -57.86 34.38 -29.84
CA ASN A 598 -57.94 35.81 -30.11
C ASN A 598 -59.25 36.24 -29.40
N THR A 599 -59.43 37.33 -28.65
CA THR A 599 -58.68 38.56 -28.37
C THR A 599 -59.51 39.29 -27.29
N THR A 600 -58.84 40.09 -26.43
CA THR A 600 -59.31 41.37 -25.84
C THR A 600 -60.68 41.44 -25.16
N TYR A 601 -60.72 41.84 -23.88
CA TYR A 601 -61.27 43.13 -23.42
C TYR A 601 -61.26 43.18 -21.87
N PHE A 602 -60.59 44.23 -21.36
CA PHE A 602 -60.52 44.76 -20.00
C PHE A 602 -59.89 43.90 -18.89
#